data_AF-A0A0K8R3U9-F1
#
_entry.id   AF-A0A0K8R3U9-F1
#
_cell.length_a   1.000
_cell.length_b   1.000
_cell.length_c   1.000
_cell.angle_alpha   90.00
_cell.angle_beta   90.00
_cell.angle_gamma   90.00
#
_symmetry.space_group_name_H-M   'P 1'
#
loop_
_entity.id
_entity.type
_entity.pdbx_description
1 polymer ?
#
loop_
_entity_poly.entity_id
_entity_poly.type
_entity_poly.pdbx_seq_one_letter_code
_entity_poly.pdbx_strand_id
1 'polypeptide(L)'
;VGQRSRSKHYKKVKEASREHRYSKRSGESETEVKRRWDTFITCRREASSLINAKIQRKGVEWMSNVSKKDRNAAKKFWEHLNSLGETTQARQRFILSDQGDQLEGDDAIRYIGAVMEEKFREQVHVEDRRTEGSNSPACDIADFGQREWEKAERRVPSGTSTGTDGIPIKLVKNLGPKSKAKLREVVSTMITKGNIPDEWRLSRMSMIYKGKGDKSDIRNYRPITVTPVIYRLVMQIIKNRLEEWVDCEGILGELQNGFRKQRRLEDNIFSLTQCIEIAQKHNRQ
;
A
#
# COMPACT_ATOMS: atom_id res chain seq x y z
N VAL A 1 2.77 -37.38 14.73
CA VAL A 1 2.72 -38.21 13.49
C VAL A 1 3.07 -37.44 12.19
N GLY A 2 2.78 -36.13 12.06
CA GLY A 2 2.84 -35.40 10.77
C GLY A 2 4.19 -34.92 10.21
N GLN A 3 5.28 -34.87 10.99
CA GLN A 3 6.62 -34.49 10.50
C GLN A 3 7.36 -35.66 9.82
N ARG A 4 7.19 -36.89 10.33
CA ARG A 4 7.82 -38.11 9.75
C ARG A 4 7.34 -38.42 8.33
N SER A 5 6.08 -38.10 7.99
CA SER A 5 5.50 -38.37 6.66
C SER A 5 5.98 -37.40 5.56
N ARG A 6 6.24 -36.12 5.90
CA ARG A 6 6.85 -35.12 4.99
C ARG A 6 8.25 -35.53 4.56
N SER A 7 9.03 -36.01 5.52
CA SER A 7 10.38 -36.50 5.28
C SER A 7 10.40 -37.70 4.31
N LYS A 8 9.44 -38.63 4.42
CA LYS A 8 9.38 -39.83 3.57
C LYS A 8 9.10 -39.53 2.08
N HIS A 9 8.08 -38.72 1.76
CA HIS A 9 7.74 -38.44 0.36
C HIS A 9 8.78 -37.56 -0.32
N TYR A 10 9.33 -36.57 0.40
CA TYR A 10 10.42 -35.74 -0.11
C TYR A 10 11.70 -36.55 -0.35
N LYS A 11 12.02 -37.52 0.53
CA LYS A 11 13.12 -38.47 0.32
C LYS A 11 12.92 -39.30 -0.95
N LYS A 12 11.72 -39.85 -1.19
CA LYS A 12 11.40 -40.60 -2.41
C LYS A 12 11.58 -39.77 -3.70
N VAL A 13 11.10 -38.52 -3.72
CA VAL A 13 11.29 -37.63 -4.88
C VAL A 13 12.77 -37.33 -5.12
N LYS A 14 13.53 -37.11 -4.05
CA LYS A 14 14.98 -36.84 -4.13
C LYS A 14 15.77 -38.06 -4.61
N GLU A 15 15.37 -39.25 -4.20
CA GLU A 15 15.94 -40.53 -4.62
C GLU A 15 15.67 -40.82 -6.10
N ALA A 16 14.41 -40.75 -6.55
CA ALA A 16 14.04 -40.91 -7.95
C ALA A 16 14.73 -39.86 -8.87
N SER A 17 14.89 -38.63 -8.39
CA SER A 17 15.65 -37.59 -9.11
C SER A 17 17.15 -37.90 -9.22
N ARG A 18 17.74 -38.54 -8.20
CA ARG A 18 19.15 -38.97 -8.23
C ARG A 18 19.34 -40.12 -9.20
N GLU A 19 18.45 -41.10 -9.20
CA GLU A 19 18.49 -42.26 -10.10
C GLU A 19 18.34 -41.88 -11.56
N HIS A 20 17.43 -40.96 -11.90
CA HIS A 20 17.32 -40.42 -13.26
C HIS A 20 18.58 -39.65 -13.70
N ARG A 21 19.18 -38.84 -12.80
CA ARG A 21 20.44 -38.13 -13.08
C ARG A 21 21.66 -39.04 -13.14
N TYR A 22 21.61 -40.18 -12.48
CA TYR A 22 22.63 -41.22 -12.56
C TYR A 22 22.53 -41.93 -13.90
N SER A 23 21.33 -42.39 -14.28
CA SER A 23 21.00 -43.04 -15.56
C SER A 23 21.48 -42.25 -16.79
N LYS A 24 21.26 -40.92 -16.80
CA LYS A 24 21.75 -40.03 -17.85
C LYS A 24 23.28 -39.91 -17.92
N ARG A 25 23.99 -40.12 -16.81
CA ARG A 25 25.46 -40.01 -16.74
C ARG A 25 26.17 -41.34 -16.97
N SER A 26 25.53 -42.46 -16.62
CA SER A 26 26.07 -43.80 -16.78
C SER A 26 25.86 -44.39 -18.18
N GLY A 27 25.18 -43.69 -19.09
CA GLY A 27 24.97 -44.14 -20.47
C GLY A 27 23.99 -45.32 -20.59
N GLU A 28 23.00 -45.43 -19.70
CA GLU A 28 21.95 -46.47 -19.77
C GLU A 28 21.07 -46.30 -21.03
N SER A 29 20.36 -47.37 -21.42
CA SER A 29 19.48 -47.35 -22.60
C SER A 29 18.38 -46.29 -22.49
N GLU A 30 17.99 -45.69 -23.62
CA GLU A 30 16.96 -44.64 -23.66
C GLU A 30 15.63 -45.05 -23.02
N THR A 31 15.29 -46.34 -23.12
CA THR A 31 14.10 -46.94 -22.50
C THR A 31 14.15 -46.89 -20.98
N GLU A 32 15.31 -47.15 -20.37
CA GLU A 32 15.50 -47.14 -18.91
C GLU A 32 15.58 -45.71 -18.36
N VAL A 33 16.23 -44.79 -19.10
CA VAL A 33 16.24 -43.36 -18.78
C VAL A 33 14.80 -42.81 -18.74
N LYS A 34 13.97 -43.18 -19.72
CA LYS A 34 12.56 -42.77 -19.80
C LYS A 34 11.73 -43.36 -18.65
N ARG A 35 11.90 -44.64 -18.33
CA ARG A 35 11.22 -45.29 -17.20
C ARG A 35 11.54 -44.62 -15.86
N ARG A 36 12.81 -44.25 -15.63
CA ARG A 36 13.24 -43.52 -14.41
C ARG A 36 12.72 -42.08 -14.37
N TRP A 37 12.59 -41.42 -15.52
CA TRP A 37 11.93 -40.12 -15.63
C TRP A 37 10.44 -40.21 -15.25
N ASP A 38 9.72 -41.19 -15.78
CA ASP A 38 8.29 -41.38 -15.48
C ASP A 38 8.06 -41.70 -13.99
N THR A 39 8.97 -42.47 -13.39
CA THR A 39 8.98 -42.75 -11.95
C THR A 39 9.18 -41.47 -11.13
N PHE A 40 10.13 -40.60 -11.53
CA PHE A 40 10.34 -39.31 -10.88
C PHE A 40 9.11 -38.39 -11.01
N ILE A 41 8.50 -38.30 -12.18
CA ILE A 41 7.30 -37.48 -12.41
C ILE A 41 6.13 -37.94 -11.55
N THR A 42 5.93 -39.26 -11.44
CA THR A 42 4.87 -39.86 -10.62
C THR A 42 5.08 -39.54 -9.14
N CYS A 43 6.28 -39.78 -8.60
CA CYS A 43 6.60 -39.42 -7.22
C CYS A 43 6.46 -37.92 -6.95
N ARG A 44 6.80 -37.06 -7.92
CA ARG A 44 6.65 -35.61 -7.81
C ARG A 44 5.18 -35.20 -7.75
N ARG A 45 4.33 -35.76 -8.60
CA ARG A 45 2.87 -35.50 -8.62
C ARG A 45 2.22 -35.90 -7.30
N GLU A 46 2.54 -37.09 -6.79
CA GLU A 46 2.04 -37.57 -5.49
C GLU A 46 2.45 -36.66 -4.34
N ALA A 47 3.73 -36.26 -4.29
CA ALA A 47 4.21 -35.34 -3.26
C ALA A 47 3.52 -33.96 -3.35
N SER A 48 3.36 -33.41 -4.55
CA SER A 48 2.65 -32.14 -4.78
C SER A 48 1.18 -32.22 -4.37
N SER A 49 0.47 -33.30 -4.72
CA SER A 49 -0.93 -33.52 -4.32
C SER A 49 -1.08 -33.56 -2.79
N LEU A 50 -0.22 -34.30 -2.10
CA LEU A 50 -0.23 -34.39 -0.63
C LEU A 50 0.10 -33.06 0.05
N ILE A 51 1.01 -32.28 -0.53
CA ILE A 51 1.35 -30.94 -0.03
C ILE A 51 0.14 -30.02 -0.18
N ASN A 52 -0.48 -29.98 -1.36
CA ASN A 52 -1.65 -29.15 -1.64
C ASN A 52 -2.85 -29.53 -0.75
N ALA A 53 -3.15 -30.82 -0.60
CA ALA A 53 -4.21 -31.30 0.28
C ALA A 53 -3.97 -30.94 1.76
N LYS A 54 -2.71 -30.80 2.18
CA LYS A 54 -2.35 -30.39 3.54
C LYS A 54 -2.40 -28.87 3.71
N ILE A 55 -2.03 -28.10 2.68
CA ILE A 55 -2.20 -26.65 2.64
C ILE A 55 -3.69 -26.31 2.75
N GLN A 56 -4.53 -26.98 1.96
CA GLN A 56 -5.99 -26.78 2.00
C GLN A 56 -6.57 -27.12 3.38
N ARG A 57 -6.21 -28.26 3.97
CA ARG A 57 -6.68 -28.63 5.33
C ARG A 57 -6.26 -27.60 6.39
N LYS A 58 -5.00 -27.18 6.38
CA LYS A 58 -4.51 -26.14 7.30
C LYS A 58 -5.19 -24.78 7.06
N GLY A 59 -5.46 -24.44 5.80
CA GLY A 59 -6.18 -23.23 5.43
C GLY A 59 -7.62 -23.23 5.96
N VAL A 60 -8.35 -24.33 5.79
CA VAL A 60 -9.72 -24.49 6.31
C VAL A 60 -9.76 -24.47 7.83
N GLU A 61 -8.87 -25.22 8.49
CA GLU A 61 -8.75 -25.25 9.96
C GLU A 61 -8.44 -23.86 10.54
N TRP A 62 -7.57 -23.10 9.87
CA TRP A 62 -7.22 -21.76 10.31
C TRP A 62 -8.34 -20.74 10.00
N MET A 63 -9.00 -20.80 8.85
CA MET A 63 -10.16 -19.95 8.54
C MET A 63 -11.30 -20.16 9.54
N SER A 64 -11.54 -21.40 9.97
CA SER A 64 -12.49 -21.73 11.04
C SER A 64 -12.10 -21.06 12.37
N ASN A 65 -10.81 -20.99 12.69
CA ASN A 65 -10.32 -20.29 13.89
C ASN A 65 -10.41 -18.76 13.79
N VAL A 66 -10.25 -18.17 12.60
CA VAL A 66 -10.37 -16.72 12.37
C VAL A 66 -11.84 -16.27 12.32
N SER A 67 -12.74 -17.12 11.84
CA SER A 67 -14.18 -16.83 11.73
C SER A 67 -14.93 -16.78 13.08
N LYS A 68 -14.28 -17.14 14.20
CA LYS A 68 -14.89 -17.07 15.53
C LYS A 68 -15.00 -15.63 16.03
N LYS A 69 -16.03 -14.89 15.61
CA LYS A 69 -16.48 -13.55 16.11
C LYS A 69 -15.39 -12.71 16.80
N ASP A 70 -14.23 -12.57 16.17
CA ASP A 70 -13.09 -11.85 16.73
C ASP A 70 -13.03 -10.48 16.04
N ARG A 71 -13.09 -9.40 16.84
CA ARG A 71 -12.93 -8.03 16.31
C ARG A 71 -11.61 -7.84 15.57
N ASN A 72 -10.62 -8.70 15.82
CA ASN A 72 -9.30 -8.67 15.17
C ASN A 72 -9.13 -9.74 14.08
N ALA A 73 -10.19 -10.42 13.65
CA ALA A 73 -10.14 -11.46 12.61
C ALA A 73 -9.45 -10.97 11.33
N ALA A 74 -9.79 -9.77 10.86
CA ALA A 74 -9.17 -9.17 9.68
C ALA A 74 -7.67 -8.89 9.87
N LYS A 75 -7.24 -8.45 11.07
CA LYS A 75 -5.83 -8.20 11.37
C LYS A 75 -5.02 -9.51 11.37
N LYS A 76 -5.52 -10.52 12.08
CA LYS A 76 -4.93 -11.87 12.10
C LYS A 76 -4.88 -12.47 10.70
N PHE A 77 -5.89 -12.18 9.87
CA PHE A 77 -5.95 -12.64 8.50
C PHE A 77 -4.77 -12.13 7.67
N TRP A 78 -4.55 -10.82 7.70
CA TRP A 78 -3.47 -10.17 6.98
C TRP A 78 -2.08 -10.52 7.53
N GLU A 79 -1.92 -10.66 8.84
CA GLU A 79 -0.65 -11.12 9.44
C GLU A 79 -0.27 -12.52 8.94
N HIS A 80 -1.24 -13.43 8.87
CA HIS A 80 -1.00 -14.77 8.34
C HIS A 80 -0.66 -14.75 6.84
N LEU A 81 -1.43 -14.03 6.03
CA LEU A 81 -1.14 -13.84 4.60
C LEU A 81 0.26 -13.27 4.37
N ASN A 82 0.66 -12.26 5.16
CA ASN A 82 1.99 -11.67 5.09
C ASN A 82 3.08 -12.66 5.51
N SER A 83 2.81 -13.55 6.48
CA SER A 83 3.75 -14.62 6.85
C SER A 83 3.85 -15.76 5.83
N LEU A 84 2.84 -15.93 4.98
CA LEU A 84 2.83 -16.89 3.87
C LEU A 84 3.47 -16.30 2.61
N GLY A 85 3.48 -14.97 2.47
CA GLY A 85 4.21 -14.28 1.43
C GLY A 85 5.71 -14.59 1.54
N GLU A 86 6.35 -14.85 0.40
CA GLU A 86 7.81 -14.94 0.37
C GLU A 86 8.40 -13.65 0.94
N THR A 87 9.39 -13.79 1.83
CA THR A 87 10.24 -12.66 2.22
C THR A 87 10.78 -12.11 0.91
N THR A 88 10.51 -10.85 0.58
CA THR A 88 10.89 -10.28 -0.72
C THR A 88 12.41 -10.36 -0.88
N GLN A 89 12.90 -11.44 -1.48
CA GLN A 89 14.31 -11.70 -1.72
C GLN A 89 14.68 -11.08 -3.06
N ALA A 90 15.02 -9.80 -2.99
CA ALA A 90 16.05 -9.12 -3.78
C ALA A 90 15.92 -7.63 -3.43
N ARG A 91 16.91 -7.07 -2.71
CA ARG A 91 17.09 -5.62 -2.70
C ARG A 91 17.38 -5.22 -4.15
N GLN A 92 16.51 -4.41 -4.74
CA GLN A 92 16.76 -3.84 -6.05
C GLN A 92 18.02 -2.96 -5.95
N ARG A 93 19.05 -3.27 -6.74
CA ARG A 93 20.33 -2.55 -6.71
C ARG A 93 20.45 -1.51 -7.83
N PHE A 94 19.85 -1.80 -8.98
CA PHE A 94 19.88 -0.95 -10.16
C PHE A 94 18.47 -0.63 -10.67
N ILE A 95 18.34 0.42 -11.47
CA ILE A 95 17.15 0.78 -12.25
C ILE A 95 17.56 0.81 -13.73
N LEU A 96 16.68 0.38 -14.63
CA LEU A 96 16.94 0.49 -16.07
C LEU A 96 16.53 1.85 -16.61
N SER A 97 17.41 2.47 -17.40
CA SER A 97 17.08 3.61 -18.25
C SER A 97 16.12 3.19 -19.37
N ASP A 98 15.48 4.14 -20.04
CA ASP A 98 14.67 3.85 -21.23
C ASP A 98 15.49 3.30 -22.40
N GLN A 99 16.82 3.51 -22.39
CA GLN A 99 17.76 2.91 -23.36
C GLN A 99 18.25 1.51 -22.94
N GLY A 100 17.85 1.04 -21.75
CA GLY A 100 18.22 -0.29 -21.24
C GLY A 100 19.51 -0.31 -20.41
N ASP A 101 20.08 0.85 -20.08
CA ASP A 101 21.29 0.94 -19.26
C ASP A 101 20.98 0.65 -17.79
N GLN A 102 21.86 -0.07 -17.10
CA GLN A 102 21.77 -0.28 -15.66
C GLN A 102 22.34 0.92 -14.91
N LEU A 103 21.45 1.66 -14.25
CA LEU A 103 21.79 2.81 -13.42
C LEU A 103 21.81 2.41 -11.94
N GLU A 104 22.84 2.83 -11.22
CA GLU A 104 23.00 2.64 -9.78
C GLU A 104 23.36 3.97 -9.08
N GLY A 105 23.23 4.02 -7.75
CA GLY A 105 23.65 5.18 -6.96
C GLY A 105 23.01 6.50 -7.38
N ASP A 106 23.83 7.53 -7.55
CA ASP A 106 23.39 8.90 -7.88
C ASP A 106 22.79 9.01 -9.27
N ASP A 107 23.25 8.20 -10.23
CA ASP A 107 22.71 8.21 -11.59
C ASP A 107 21.29 7.64 -11.63
N ALA A 108 21.04 6.59 -10.83
CA ALA A 108 19.68 6.10 -10.63
C ALA A 108 18.79 7.17 -9.97
N ILE A 109 19.28 7.89 -8.95
CA ILE A 109 18.51 8.96 -8.29
C ILE A 109 18.18 10.07 -9.29
N ARG A 110 19.14 10.51 -10.10
CA ARG A 110 18.95 11.55 -11.12
C ARG A 110 17.91 11.13 -12.16
N TYR A 111 18.00 9.90 -12.65
CA TYR A 111 17.03 9.36 -13.60
C TYR A 111 15.63 9.24 -13.01
N ILE A 112 15.51 8.73 -11.78
CA ILE A 112 14.23 8.69 -11.06
C ILE A 112 13.65 10.11 -10.93
N GLY A 113 14.49 11.09 -10.59
CA GLY A 113 14.10 12.50 -10.51
C GLY A 113 13.51 13.01 -11.82
N ALA A 114 14.20 12.79 -12.94
CA ALA A 114 13.75 13.21 -14.27
C ALA A 114 12.41 12.58 -14.66
N VAL A 115 12.28 11.25 -14.51
CA VAL A 115 11.03 10.53 -14.83
C VAL A 115 9.87 11.00 -13.96
N MET A 116 10.14 11.35 -12.69
CA MET A 116 9.10 11.88 -11.81
C MET A 116 8.72 13.31 -12.17
N GLU A 117 9.69 14.16 -12.48
CA GLU A 117 9.42 15.55 -12.87
C GLU A 117 8.55 15.62 -14.12
N GLU A 118 8.83 14.79 -15.12
CA GLU A 118 8.00 14.63 -16.32
C GLU A 118 6.56 14.22 -15.94
N LYS A 119 6.42 13.14 -15.16
CA LYS A 119 5.10 12.66 -14.72
C LYS A 119 4.30 13.67 -13.93
N PHE A 120 4.94 14.46 -13.07
CA PHE A 120 4.24 15.48 -12.29
C PHE A 120 3.88 16.69 -13.13
N ARG A 121 4.71 17.06 -14.13
CA ARG A 121 4.41 18.15 -15.06
C ARG A 121 3.15 17.87 -15.88
N GLU A 122 2.98 16.63 -16.36
CA GLU A 122 1.78 16.21 -17.07
C GLU A 122 0.49 16.35 -16.23
N GLN A 123 0.59 16.20 -14.91
CA GLN A 123 -0.56 16.27 -14.00
C GLN A 123 -1.00 17.70 -13.66
N VAL A 124 -0.17 18.71 -13.90
CA VAL A 124 -0.40 20.11 -13.49
C VAL A 124 -1.08 20.95 -14.59
N HIS A 125 -1.53 20.35 -15.70
CA HIS A 125 -2.44 21.01 -16.66
C HIS A 125 -3.87 21.16 -16.09
N VAL A 126 -3.99 21.77 -14.93
CA VAL A 126 -5.22 22.39 -14.43
C VAL A 126 -5.13 23.85 -14.83
N GLU A 127 -6.00 24.30 -15.74
CA GLU A 127 -6.15 25.73 -16.01
C GLU A 127 -6.37 26.45 -14.67
N ASP A 128 -5.44 27.34 -14.32
CA ASP A 128 -5.50 28.21 -13.15
C ASP A 128 -6.66 29.20 -13.37
N ARG A 129 -7.91 28.73 -13.19
CA ARG A 129 -9.09 29.59 -13.11
C ARG A 129 -9.02 30.30 -11.77
N ARG A 130 -8.17 31.33 -11.71
CA ARG A 130 -8.27 32.37 -10.70
C ARG A 130 -9.62 33.05 -10.91
N THR A 131 -10.61 32.63 -10.14
CA THR A 131 -11.83 33.42 -10.02
C THR A 131 -11.43 34.70 -9.29
N GLU A 132 -11.27 35.78 -10.06
CA GLU A 132 -11.19 37.11 -9.48
C GLU A 132 -12.48 37.38 -8.71
N GLY A 133 -12.36 37.69 -7.41
CA GLY A 133 -13.44 38.28 -6.63
C GLY A 133 -14.35 37.28 -5.90
N SER A 134 -13.91 36.85 -4.72
CA SER A 134 -14.77 36.90 -3.54
C SER A 134 -13.91 37.34 -2.37
N ASN A 135 -14.22 38.50 -1.79
CA ASN A 135 -13.69 38.92 -0.49
C ASN A 135 -14.27 37.98 0.60
N SER A 136 -13.86 36.71 0.60
CA SER A 136 -13.97 35.85 1.76
C SER A 136 -12.68 36.00 2.57
N PRO A 137 -12.77 36.21 3.88
CA PRO A 137 -11.59 36.54 4.66
C PRO A 137 -10.67 35.32 4.66
N ALA A 138 -9.43 35.52 4.19
CA ALA A 138 -8.32 34.59 4.43
C ALA A 138 -8.09 34.29 5.93
N CYS A 139 -8.83 34.97 6.81
CA CYS A 139 -8.81 34.89 8.27
C CYS A 139 -9.45 33.61 8.84
N ASP A 140 -10.39 32.95 8.15
CA ASP A 140 -11.08 31.79 8.75
C ASP A 140 -10.17 30.57 8.85
N ILE A 141 -9.26 30.37 7.89
CA ILE A 141 -8.39 29.19 7.84
C ILE A 141 -7.37 29.17 9.00
N ALA A 142 -6.94 30.33 9.48
CA ALA A 142 -5.88 30.45 10.48
C ALA A 142 -6.38 30.33 11.93
N ASP A 143 -7.69 30.48 12.18
CA ASP A 143 -8.25 30.37 13.53
C ASP A 143 -8.43 28.91 13.94
N PHE A 144 -7.36 28.25 14.39
CA PHE A 144 -7.44 26.88 14.86
C PHE A 144 -7.98 26.83 16.29
N GLY A 145 -9.18 26.28 16.49
CA GLY A 145 -9.68 26.00 17.84
C GLY A 145 -8.84 24.92 18.54
N GLN A 146 -8.74 24.97 19.87
CA GLN A 146 -8.07 23.92 20.65
C GLN A 146 -8.67 22.53 20.35
N ARG A 147 -10.01 22.46 20.26
CA ARG A 147 -10.72 21.22 19.97
C ARG A 147 -10.38 20.64 18.59
N GLU A 148 -10.19 21.50 17.59
CA GLU A 148 -9.81 21.06 16.24
C GLU A 148 -8.39 20.52 16.21
N TRP A 149 -7.47 21.20 16.89
CA TRP A 149 -6.09 20.74 17.05
C TRP A 149 -6.05 19.35 17.68
N GLU A 150 -6.74 19.15 18.80
CA GLU A 150 -6.79 17.87 19.49
C GLU A 150 -7.46 16.77 18.63
N LYS A 151 -8.51 17.10 17.87
CA LYS A 151 -9.13 16.19 16.91
C LYS A 151 -8.13 15.75 15.84
N ALA A 152 -7.38 16.69 15.26
CA ALA A 152 -6.35 16.41 14.25
C ALA A 152 -5.21 15.57 14.83
N GLU A 153 -4.71 15.93 16.01
CA GLU A 153 -3.63 15.22 16.72
C GLU A 153 -3.99 13.76 16.99
N ARG A 154 -5.24 13.49 17.40
CA ARG A 154 -5.74 12.11 17.60
C ARG A 154 -5.78 11.30 16.31
N ARG A 155 -6.05 11.92 15.17
CA ARG A 155 -6.12 11.24 13.86
C ARG A 155 -4.75 10.88 13.31
N VAL A 156 -3.71 11.67 13.58
CA VAL A 156 -2.36 11.37 13.11
C VAL A 156 -1.77 10.19 13.90
N PRO A 157 -1.37 9.07 13.28
CA PRO A 157 -0.83 7.90 13.98
C PRO A 157 0.50 8.20 14.68
N SER A 158 0.69 7.73 15.92
CA SER A 158 1.92 7.97 16.69
C SER A 158 3.17 7.29 16.10
N GLY A 159 3.00 6.27 15.25
CA GLY A 159 4.07 5.58 14.54
C GLY A 159 4.34 6.13 13.14
N THR A 160 3.82 7.32 12.81
CA THR A 160 4.02 7.90 11.48
C THR A 160 5.47 8.34 11.26
N SER A 161 5.95 8.26 10.02
CA SER A 161 7.28 8.70 9.61
C SER A 161 7.46 10.21 9.84
N THR A 162 8.68 10.62 10.17
CA THR A 162 9.09 12.04 10.26
C THR A 162 9.22 12.66 8.87
N GLY A 163 9.05 13.98 8.79
CA GLY A 163 9.37 14.76 7.59
C GLY A 163 10.87 14.99 7.44
N THR A 164 11.22 15.93 6.57
CA THR A 164 12.60 16.43 6.37
C THR A 164 13.16 17.11 7.63
N ASP A 165 12.29 17.65 8.47
CA ASP A 165 12.58 18.27 9.76
C ASP A 165 13.01 17.28 10.85
N GLY A 166 12.82 15.97 10.65
CA GLY A 166 13.14 14.95 11.64
C GLY A 166 12.23 14.95 12.88
N ILE A 167 11.20 15.80 12.94
CA ILE A 167 10.35 15.94 14.12
C ILE A 167 9.28 14.83 14.13
N PRO A 168 9.22 13.97 15.17
CA PRO A 168 8.19 12.96 15.29
C PRO A 168 6.91 13.51 15.91
N ILE A 169 5.75 13.02 15.47
CA ILE A 169 4.45 13.40 16.05
C ILE A 169 4.36 13.08 17.54
N LYS A 170 5.08 12.06 18.02
CA LYS A 170 5.12 11.71 19.45
C LYS A 170 5.58 12.89 20.31
N LEU A 171 6.53 13.69 19.81
CA LEU A 171 7.00 14.88 20.51
C LEU A 171 5.86 15.88 20.66
N VAL A 172 5.17 16.20 19.57
CA VAL A 172 4.01 17.11 19.57
C VAL A 172 2.91 16.61 20.51
N LYS A 173 2.63 15.29 20.51
CA LYS A 173 1.62 14.68 21.37
C LYS A 173 1.94 14.78 22.84
N ASN A 174 3.22 14.64 23.19
CA ASN A 174 3.71 14.66 24.57
C ASN A 174 3.93 16.09 25.11
N LEU A 175 3.76 17.13 24.29
CA LEU A 175 3.83 18.51 24.76
C LEU A 175 2.77 18.79 25.83
N GLY A 176 3.15 19.57 26.85
CA GLY A 176 2.20 20.04 27.85
C GLY A 176 1.17 21.02 27.26
N PRO A 177 0.02 21.24 27.93
CA PRO A 177 -1.05 22.11 27.43
C PRO A 177 -0.59 23.52 27.05
N LYS A 178 0.29 24.13 27.86
CA LYS A 178 0.88 25.45 27.60
C LYS A 178 1.70 25.47 26.31
N SER A 179 2.56 24.47 26.11
CA SER A 179 3.40 24.34 24.91
C SER A 179 2.55 24.07 23.66
N LYS A 180 1.51 23.24 23.76
CA LYS A 180 0.55 23.03 22.67
C LYS A 180 -0.20 24.31 22.31
N ALA A 181 -0.63 25.08 23.30
CA ALA A 181 -1.28 26.37 23.07
C ALA A 181 -0.34 27.34 22.34
N LYS A 182 0.93 27.44 22.76
CA LYS A 182 1.92 28.29 22.09
C LYS A 182 2.22 27.82 20.67
N LEU A 183 2.37 26.52 20.45
CA LEU A 183 2.58 25.95 19.11
C LEU A 183 1.43 26.32 18.17
N ARG A 184 0.18 26.17 18.64
CA ARG A 184 -1.02 26.54 17.89
C ARG A 184 -1.04 28.04 17.55
N GLU A 185 -0.71 28.90 18.51
CA GLU A 185 -0.62 30.36 18.30
C GLU A 185 0.44 30.72 17.25
N VAL A 186 1.62 30.09 17.32
CA VAL A 186 2.69 30.28 16.33
C VAL A 186 2.22 29.86 14.94
N VAL A 187 1.63 28.67 14.81
CA VAL A 187 1.14 28.14 13.53
C VAL A 187 -0.01 29.00 12.97
N SER A 188 -0.93 29.46 13.82
CA SER A 188 -2.00 30.38 13.44
C SER A 188 -1.42 31.69 12.90
N THR A 189 -0.53 32.33 13.67
CA THR A 189 0.14 33.57 13.27
C THR A 189 0.91 33.42 11.96
N MET A 190 1.61 32.30 11.78
CA MET A 190 2.36 31.95 10.58
C MET A 190 1.47 31.93 9.34
N ILE A 191 0.27 31.34 9.45
CA ILE A 191 -0.69 31.26 8.35
C ILE A 191 -1.37 32.60 8.10
N THR A 192 -1.79 33.32 9.15
CA THR A 192 -2.39 34.66 9.01
C THR A 192 -1.43 35.64 8.32
N LYS A 193 -0.14 35.57 8.65
CA LYS A 193 0.89 36.44 8.04
C LYS A 193 1.38 35.94 6.68
N GLY A 194 1.01 34.73 6.25
CA GLY A 194 1.52 34.11 5.03
C GLY A 194 2.99 33.67 5.09
N ASN A 195 3.61 33.65 6.27
CA ASN A 195 5.03 33.33 6.46
C ASN A 195 5.24 31.82 6.59
N ILE A 196 4.89 31.05 5.56
CA ILE A 196 5.02 29.59 5.56
C ILE A 196 6.50 29.18 5.41
N PRO A 197 7.03 28.29 6.27
CA PRO A 197 8.40 27.79 6.16
C PRO A 197 8.62 27.06 4.83
N ASP A 198 9.76 27.29 4.20
CA ASP A 198 10.12 26.57 2.97
C ASP A 198 10.24 25.06 3.20
N GLU A 199 10.53 24.62 4.42
CA GLU A 199 10.53 23.21 4.81
C GLU A 199 9.16 22.54 4.61
N TRP A 200 8.05 23.28 4.65
CA TRP A 200 6.71 22.73 4.38
C TRP A 200 6.51 22.44 2.88
N ARG A 201 7.30 23.07 2.01
CA ARG A 201 7.35 22.79 0.57
C ARG A 201 8.27 21.61 0.26
N LEU A 202 9.15 21.27 1.19
CA LEU A 202 10.05 20.13 1.07
C LEU A 202 9.40 18.87 1.63
N SER A 203 9.74 17.74 1.02
CA SER A 203 9.21 16.46 1.44
C SER A 203 10.14 15.32 1.06
N ARG A 204 10.07 14.22 1.82
CA ARG A 204 10.85 13.03 1.52
C ARG A 204 10.02 12.06 0.68
N MET A 205 10.43 11.85 -0.56
CA MET A 205 9.83 10.86 -1.44
C MET A 205 10.45 9.48 -1.18
N SER A 206 9.61 8.44 -1.13
CA SER A 206 10.01 7.04 -1.04
C SER A 206 9.31 6.24 -2.13
N MET A 207 10.06 5.36 -2.80
CA MET A 207 9.59 4.55 -3.90
C MET A 207 9.13 3.19 -3.41
N ILE A 208 7.83 2.88 -3.54
CA ILE A 208 7.25 1.61 -3.10
C ILE A 208 6.83 0.77 -4.31
N TYR A 209 7.44 -0.41 -4.44
CA TYR A 209 7.16 -1.32 -5.54
C TYR A 209 5.67 -1.72 -5.58
N LYS A 210 5.07 -1.74 -6.78
CA LYS A 210 3.64 -2.03 -6.96
C LYS A 210 3.27 -3.48 -6.67
N GLY A 211 4.25 -4.38 -6.59
CA GLY A 211 4.05 -5.83 -6.47
C GLY A 211 3.79 -6.52 -7.81
N LYS A 212 3.92 -5.80 -8.94
CA LYS A 212 3.72 -6.30 -10.30
C LYS A 212 4.65 -5.58 -11.29
N GLY A 213 5.02 -6.28 -12.35
CA GLY A 213 5.95 -5.79 -13.38
C GLY A 213 7.41 -6.13 -13.09
N ASP A 214 8.32 -5.50 -13.83
CA ASP A 214 9.75 -5.59 -13.56
C ASP A 214 10.14 -4.61 -12.44
N LYS A 215 10.93 -5.07 -11.46
CA LYS A 215 11.48 -4.24 -10.38
C LYS A 215 12.59 -3.30 -10.85
N SER A 216 13.19 -3.56 -12.00
CA SER A 216 14.19 -2.66 -12.57
C SER A 216 13.56 -1.41 -13.20
N ASP A 217 12.26 -1.44 -13.50
CA ASP A 217 11.52 -0.33 -14.10
C ASP A 217 10.88 0.56 -13.02
N ILE A 218 11.30 1.83 -12.99
CA ILE A 218 10.80 2.84 -12.04
C ILE A 218 9.29 3.09 -12.17
N ARG A 219 8.69 2.84 -13.33
CA ARG A 219 7.24 3.00 -13.56
C ARG A 219 6.41 1.98 -12.78
N ASN A 220 7.03 0.88 -12.35
CA ASN A 220 6.42 -0.13 -11.50
C ASN A 220 6.48 0.20 -10.00
N TYR A 221 6.89 1.40 -9.63
CA TYR A 221 6.89 1.91 -8.26
C TYR A 221 5.83 3.00 -8.07
N ARG A 222 5.44 3.21 -6.81
CA ARG A 222 4.58 4.29 -6.35
C ARG A 222 5.45 5.31 -5.60
N PRO A 223 5.50 6.57 -6.04
CA PRO A 223 6.08 7.62 -5.20
C PRO A 223 5.15 7.87 -4.01
N ILE A 224 5.66 7.76 -2.79
CA ILE A 224 4.98 8.18 -1.58
C ILE A 224 5.78 9.29 -0.92
N THR A 225 5.11 10.41 -0.69
CA THR A 225 5.72 11.61 -0.14
C THR A 225 5.39 11.75 1.34
N VAL A 226 6.42 11.94 2.16
CA VAL A 226 6.29 12.21 3.60
C VAL A 226 6.62 13.67 3.87
N THR A 227 5.63 14.40 4.37
CA THR A 227 5.73 15.82 4.73
C THR A 227 5.98 16.03 6.23
N PRO A 228 6.45 17.23 6.64
CA PRO A 228 6.59 17.62 8.04
C PRO A 228 5.34 17.32 8.86
N VAL A 229 5.53 16.99 10.14
CA VAL A 229 4.39 16.61 11.01
C VAL A 229 3.46 17.79 11.26
N ILE A 230 3.99 18.99 11.48
CA ILE A 230 3.18 20.17 11.75
C ILE A 230 2.34 20.53 10.52
N TYR A 231 2.93 20.46 9.32
CA TYR A 231 2.20 20.58 8.06
C TYR A 231 1.02 19.61 8.00
N ARG A 232 1.23 18.32 8.30
CA ARG A 232 0.16 17.31 8.30
C ARG A 232 -0.94 17.59 9.32
N LEU A 233 -0.61 18.12 10.49
CA LEU A 233 -1.60 18.51 11.48
C LEU A 233 -2.50 19.64 10.95
N VAL A 234 -1.91 20.68 10.36
CA VAL A 234 -2.68 21.77 9.74
C VAL A 234 -3.53 21.25 8.59
N MET A 235 -2.96 20.45 7.68
CA MET A 235 -3.72 19.84 6.58
C MET A 235 -4.86 18.96 7.08
N GLN A 236 -4.70 18.27 8.21
CA GLN A 236 -5.77 17.48 8.81
C GLN A 236 -6.91 18.35 9.36
N ILE A 237 -6.60 19.54 9.88
CA ILE A 237 -7.63 20.50 10.31
C ILE A 237 -8.35 21.06 9.08
N ILE A 238 -7.62 21.53 8.08
CA ILE A 238 -8.18 22.06 6.82
C ILE A 238 -9.05 20.99 6.16
N LYS A 239 -8.56 19.75 6.07
CA LYS A 239 -9.33 18.62 5.56
C LYS A 239 -10.67 18.45 6.30
N ASN A 240 -10.68 18.50 7.63
CA ASN A 240 -11.90 18.31 8.39
C ASN A 240 -12.93 19.40 8.07
N ARG A 241 -12.48 20.66 7.98
CA ARG A 241 -13.34 21.80 7.61
C ARG A 241 -13.88 21.68 6.19
N LEU A 242 -13.03 21.29 5.24
CA LEU A 242 -13.43 21.07 3.86
C LEU A 242 -14.44 19.93 3.75
N GLU A 243 -14.23 18.82 4.45
CA GLU A 243 -15.20 17.71 4.48
C GLU A 243 -16.55 18.17 5.04
N GLU A 244 -16.54 18.93 6.14
CA GLU A 244 -17.78 19.47 6.74
C GLU A 244 -18.50 20.43 5.79
N TRP A 245 -17.78 21.37 5.17
CA TRP A 245 -18.35 22.30 4.20
C TRP A 245 -18.91 21.58 2.97
N VAL A 246 -18.15 20.65 2.40
CA VAL A 246 -18.56 19.86 1.22
C VAL A 246 -19.83 19.06 1.48
N ASP A 247 -19.94 18.45 2.67
CA ASP A 247 -21.12 17.68 3.06
C ASP A 247 -22.33 18.58 3.35
N CYS A 248 -22.14 19.74 4.00
CA CYS A 248 -23.21 20.70 4.28
C CYS A 248 -23.79 21.34 3.02
N GLU A 249 -22.95 21.70 2.07
CA GLU A 249 -23.36 22.31 0.80
C GLU A 249 -23.80 21.29 -0.26
N GLY A 250 -23.70 19.98 0.05
CA GLY A 250 -24.11 18.92 -0.87
C GLY A 250 -23.32 18.88 -2.18
N ILE A 251 -22.06 19.33 -2.17
CA ILE A 251 -21.24 19.49 -3.38
C ILE A 251 -20.93 18.15 -4.06
N LEU A 252 -20.78 17.07 -3.27
CA LEU A 252 -20.47 15.74 -3.81
C LEU A 252 -21.75 14.95 -4.09
N GLY A 253 -21.87 14.46 -5.32
CA GLY A 253 -22.96 13.57 -5.72
C GLY A 253 -23.00 12.25 -4.94
N GLU A 254 -24.18 11.63 -4.90
CA GLU A 254 -24.46 10.42 -4.12
C GLU A 254 -23.62 9.20 -4.50
N LEU A 255 -23.13 9.15 -5.74
CA LEU A 255 -22.27 8.07 -6.24
C LEU A 255 -20.78 8.27 -5.88
N GLN A 256 -20.40 9.43 -5.32
CA GLN A 256 -19.04 9.70 -4.89
C GLN A 256 -18.78 9.13 -3.49
N ASN A 257 -18.36 7.86 -3.47
CA ASN A 257 -18.07 7.14 -2.22
C ASN A 257 -16.59 7.16 -1.82
N GLY A 258 -15.68 7.50 -2.74
CA GLY A 258 -14.24 7.55 -2.47
C GLY A 258 -13.86 8.64 -1.48
N PHE A 259 -13.06 8.29 -0.46
CA PHE A 259 -12.51 9.21 0.55
C PHE A 259 -13.54 10.03 1.35
N ARG A 260 -14.82 9.64 1.32
CA ARG A 260 -15.91 10.32 2.03
C ARG A 260 -16.24 9.63 3.34
N LYS A 261 -16.57 10.41 4.38
CA LYS A 261 -17.01 9.84 5.67
C LYS A 261 -18.27 9.01 5.46
N GLN A 262 -18.37 7.90 6.20
CA GLN A 262 -19.52 6.99 6.19
C GLN A 262 -19.85 6.35 4.83
N ARG A 263 -19.00 6.51 3.82
CA ARG A 263 -19.07 5.78 2.55
C ARG A 263 -17.95 4.77 2.46
N ARG A 264 -18.23 3.64 1.83
CA ARG A 264 -17.28 2.53 1.69
C ARG A 264 -17.29 2.00 0.26
N LEU A 265 -16.32 1.16 -0.07
CA LEU A 265 -16.22 0.56 -1.41
C LEU A 265 -17.41 -0.37 -1.68
N GLU A 266 -17.92 -1.00 -0.63
CA GLU A 266 -19.06 -1.91 -0.66
C GLU A 266 -20.32 -1.22 -1.19
N ASP A 267 -20.50 0.08 -0.93
CA ASP A 267 -21.63 0.86 -1.43
C ASP A 267 -21.60 0.93 -2.97
N ASN A 268 -20.42 1.17 -3.56
CA ASN A 268 -20.24 1.16 -5.02
C ASN A 268 -20.55 -0.20 -5.63
N ILE A 269 -20.09 -1.28 -4.98
CA ILE A 269 -20.32 -2.65 -5.45
C ILE A 269 -21.82 -2.94 -5.42
N PHE A 270 -22.49 -2.60 -4.32
CA PHE A 270 -23.93 -2.78 -4.18
C PHE A 270 -24.70 -2.02 -5.27
N SER A 271 -24.42 -0.73 -5.46
CA SER A 271 -25.07 0.07 -6.51
C SER A 271 -24.86 -0.53 -7.90
N LEU A 272 -23.64 -0.95 -8.22
CA LEU A 272 -23.33 -1.57 -9.51
C LEU A 272 -24.09 -2.89 -9.71
N THR A 273 -24.13 -3.75 -8.69
CA THR A 273 -24.86 -5.02 -8.74
C THR A 273 -26.36 -4.79 -8.95
N GLN A 274 -26.95 -3.83 -8.25
CA GLN A 274 -28.36 -3.47 -8.43
C GLN A 274 -28.64 -2.96 -9.85
N CYS A 275 -27.78 -2.11 -10.41
CA CYS A 275 -27.93 -1.66 -11.79
C CYS A 275 -27.90 -2.83 -12.80
N ILE A 276 -26.99 -3.79 -12.60
CA ILE A 276 -26.89 -4.99 -13.45
C ILE A 276 -28.16 -5.84 -13.35
N GLU A 277 -28.65 -6.11 -12.13
CA GLU A 277 -29.87 -6.89 -11.90
C GLU A 277 -31.11 -6.25 -12.53
N ILE A 278 -31.26 -4.93 -12.36
CA ILE A 278 -32.35 -4.16 -12.95
C ILE A 278 -32.29 -4.22 -14.48
N ALA A 279 -31.11 -4.02 -15.08
CA ALA A 279 -30.94 -4.08 -16.53
C ALA A 279 -31.27 -5.47 -17.10
N GLN A 280 -30.83 -6.53 -16.42
CA GLN A 280 -31.15 -7.91 -16.81
C GLN A 280 -32.64 -8.22 -16.71
N LYS A 281 -33.35 -7.66 -15.74
CA LYS A 281 -34.80 -7.84 -15.60
C LYS A 281 -35.57 -7.14 -16.73
N HIS A 282 -35.16 -5.93 -17.11
CA HIS A 282 -35.78 -5.19 -18.22
C HIS A 282 -35.52 -5.83 -19.58
N ASN A 283 -34.33 -6.39 -19.84
CA ASN A 283 -34.02 -7.10 -21.10
C ASN A 283 -34.71 -8.48 -21.24
N ARG A 284 -35.39 -8.96 -20.19
CA ARG A 284 -36.17 -10.21 -20.23
C ARG A 284 -37.67 -9.96 -20.46
N GLN A 285 -38.11 -8.71 -20.48
CA GLN A 285 -39.47 -8.29 -20.83
C GLN A 285 -39.52 -7.87 -22.31
#